data_AF-A0A8H6YWP3-F1
#
_entry.id   AF-A0A8H6YWP3-F1
#
_cell.length_a   1.000
_cell.length_b   1.000
_cell.length_c   1.000
_cell.angle_alpha   90.00
_cell.angle_beta   90.00
_cell.angle_gamma   90.00
#
_symmetry.space_group_name_H-M   'P 1'
#
loop_
_entity.id
_entity.type
_entity.pdbx_description
1 polymer ?
#
loop_
_entity_poly.entity_id
_entity_poly.type
_entity_poly.pdbx_seq_one_letter_code
_entity_poly.pdbx_strand_id
1 'polypeptide(L)'
;MAGCGRISGSASTSDAFWMNNSGLHSLSKSSYVSNYKVFRNIKTQYGAVGDGVADVNFNGIAVIDADPYFLGVSNPDGSGINWWTTRITSSALSETLLQKSRGCRLINMGPATSIINVDFKMYKASSTHHQGIYMENGSGGFMSDLTFDGGAFGMWISNQQFTIRNVKITNAVSAIYQLWNWGFTWQNIQISNCQVGFDLHTGGLTLDTQSAAGVLIVDSKISSTGIGIRFSTSQPSSLAGSIVLDNVAFSGITTANIQDSSGTVLAANAAPVGKWFQGNLYLGSSSRYLRGSYTSGGTGRPAALVDSNGNFFTRSRPQYQTFKDTQFQSLMAAGVGAKGDGVSDDTAAINAFIAQSSGCAILLFEAGTYLVTDTIYVPPGTMIVGDMFSTIIASGSKFTDQNNPRPVIRVGNPGDIGDVETSDMVITTQGGSAGAICIEWNVRGSDNLKGTAGLWDVHIRLGGTKGTKINSANCPTT
;
A
#
# COMPACT_ATOMS: atom_id res chain seq x y z
N MET A 1 -18.03 -9.96 -20.18
CA MET A 1 -18.48 -9.43 -18.88
C MET A 1 -18.12 -7.97 -18.79
N ALA A 2 -19.01 -7.17 -18.22
CA ALA A 2 -18.77 -5.77 -17.93
C ALA A 2 -17.64 -5.66 -16.89
N GLY A 3 -16.59 -4.91 -17.22
CA GLY A 3 -15.68 -4.39 -16.21
C GLY A 3 -16.44 -3.39 -15.35
N CYS A 4 -16.11 -3.32 -14.06
CA CYS A 4 -16.76 -2.40 -13.14
C CYS A 4 -16.53 -0.95 -13.62
N GLY A 5 -17.58 -0.36 -14.20
CA GLY A 5 -17.64 1.02 -14.62
C GLY A 5 -18.90 1.64 -14.06
N ARG A 6 -18.71 2.48 -13.05
CA ARG A 6 -19.66 3.47 -12.52
C ARG A 6 -21.00 2.95 -11.99
N ILE A 7 -21.11 2.83 -10.66
CA ILE A 7 -22.33 3.16 -9.92
C ILE A 7 -21.89 3.86 -8.63
N SER A 8 -22.61 4.89 -8.21
CA SER A 8 -22.67 5.30 -6.81
C SER A 8 -23.14 4.10 -5.98
N GLY A 9 -22.21 3.25 -5.57
CA GLY A 9 -22.52 1.96 -5.00
C GLY A 9 -21.25 1.18 -4.71
N SER A 10 -21.20 0.61 -3.51
CA SER A 10 -20.40 -0.57 -3.22
C SER A 10 -20.53 -1.59 -4.37
N ALA A 11 -19.48 -2.41 -4.60
CA ALA A 11 -19.58 -3.58 -5.47
C ALA A 11 -20.92 -4.28 -5.22
N SER A 12 -21.74 -4.41 -6.27
CA SER A 12 -23.09 -4.93 -6.11
C SER A 12 -23.01 -6.39 -5.72
N THR A 13 -24.03 -6.88 -5.02
CA THR A 13 -24.16 -8.30 -4.62
C THR A 13 -24.17 -9.28 -5.80
N SER A 14 -24.26 -8.78 -7.04
CA SER A 14 -24.24 -9.56 -8.27
C SER A 14 -22.89 -9.59 -9.01
N ASP A 15 -21.91 -8.78 -8.60
CA ASP A 15 -20.66 -8.64 -9.35
C ASP A 15 -19.73 -9.83 -9.08
N ALA A 16 -19.39 -10.58 -10.13
CA ALA A 16 -18.32 -11.57 -10.07
C ALA A 16 -16.96 -10.85 -10.04
N PHE A 17 -15.97 -11.43 -9.36
CA PHE A 17 -14.57 -11.08 -9.64
C PHE A 17 -14.37 -11.29 -11.16
N TRP A 18 -13.98 -10.23 -11.88
CA TRP A 18 -14.12 -10.14 -13.33
C TRP A 18 -13.28 -11.17 -14.12
N MET A 19 -12.41 -11.91 -13.44
CA MET A 19 -11.61 -13.02 -13.98
C MET A 19 -12.20 -14.42 -13.77
N ASN A 20 -13.31 -14.59 -13.05
CA ASN A 20 -13.92 -15.91 -12.78
C ASN A 20 -14.49 -16.63 -14.03
N ASN A 21 -14.28 -16.10 -15.25
CA ASN A 21 -14.57 -16.82 -16.49
C ASN A 21 -13.31 -16.85 -17.36
N SER A 22 -12.57 -17.95 -17.23
CA SER A 22 -11.55 -18.37 -18.17
C SER A 22 -12.14 -18.53 -19.57
N GLY A 23 -11.86 -17.58 -20.46
CA GLY A 23 -12.26 -17.64 -21.87
C GLY A 23 -12.19 -16.28 -22.53
N LEU A 24 -11.31 -16.15 -23.53
CA LEU A 24 -11.38 -15.08 -24.50
C LEU A 24 -12.83 -14.96 -25.05
N HIS A 25 -13.36 -13.73 -25.03
CA HIS A 25 -14.43 -13.14 -25.87
C HIS A 25 -15.70 -12.58 -25.19
N SER A 26 -15.90 -11.29 -25.53
CA SER A 26 -17.14 -10.51 -25.75
C SER A 26 -18.44 -10.89 -25.03
N LEU A 27 -19.04 -9.92 -24.32
CA LEU A 27 -20.47 -9.95 -24.03
C LEU A 27 -21.19 -8.75 -24.66
N SER A 28 -22.27 -9.10 -25.36
CA SER A 28 -23.19 -8.25 -26.11
C SER A 28 -24.43 -7.86 -25.29
N LYS A 29 -24.77 -6.56 -25.34
CA LYS A 29 -26.09 -5.88 -25.22
C LYS A 29 -26.88 -5.94 -23.88
N SER A 30 -27.62 -4.89 -23.47
CA SER A 30 -27.76 -3.50 -23.97
C SER A 30 -28.45 -2.61 -22.91
N SER A 31 -27.72 -1.60 -22.43
CA SER A 31 -28.16 -0.25 -21.96
C SER A 31 -27.14 0.41 -21.02
N TYR A 32 -26.08 -0.30 -20.64
CA TYR A 32 -24.99 0.20 -19.79
C TYR A 32 -23.75 0.52 -20.62
N VAL A 33 -23.10 1.66 -20.33
CA VAL A 33 -22.01 2.26 -21.12
C VAL A 33 -20.88 1.24 -21.36
N SER A 34 -20.76 0.77 -22.59
CA SER A 34 -20.03 -0.45 -22.97
C SER A 34 -18.49 -0.35 -23.01
N ASN A 35 -17.90 0.78 -22.57
CA ASN A 35 -16.53 1.14 -22.96
C ASN A 35 -15.57 1.46 -21.79
N TYR A 36 -15.95 1.25 -20.53
CA TYR A 36 -15.04 1.49 -19.40
C TYR A 36 -14.21 0.25 -19.06
N LYS A 37 -12.88 0.39 -19.12
CA LYS A 37 -11.92 -0.68 -18.77
C LYS A 37 -11.21 -0.32 -17.47
N VAL A 38 -11.39 -1.17 -16.44
CA VAL A 38 -10.73 -1.08 -15.13
C VAL A 38 -9.22 -1.23 -15.26
N PHE A 39 -8.77 -2.09 -16.19
CA PHE A 39 -7.38 -2.20 -16.58
C PHE A 39 -7.20 -1.70 -18.01
N ARG A 40 -6.41 -0.64 -18.16
CA ARG A 40 -5.97 -0.13 -19.46
C ARG A 40 -4.59 -0.67 -19.73
N ASN A 41 -4.49 -1.63 -20.65
CA ASN A 41 -3.19 -1.98 -21.20
C ASN A 41 -2.81 -0.84 -22.16
N ILE A 42 -2.03 0.11 -21.64
CA ILE A 42 -1.58 1.28 -22.39
C ILE A 42 -0.92 0.88 -23.72
N LYS A 43 -0.27 -0.30 -23.79
CA LYS A 43 0.35 -0.78 -25.03
C LYS A 43 -0.66 -1.17 -26.09
N THR A 44 -1.65 -1.97 -25.73
CA THR A 44 -2.57 -2.55 -26.70
C THR A 44 -3.81 -1.69 -26.96
N GLN A 45 -4.10 -0.71 -26.11
CA GLN A 45 -5.34 0.07 -26.17
C GLN A 45 -5.13 1.56 -26.45
N TYR A 46 -3.94 2.09 -26.18
CA TYR A 46 -3.62 3.51 -26.35
C TYR A 46 -2.31 3.73 -27.12
N GLY A 47 -1.74 2.67 -27.70
CA GLY A 47 -0.54 2.75 -28.54
C GLY A 47 0.75 3.04 -27.77
N ALA A 48 0.75 2.93 -26.44
CA ALA A 48 1.98 3.10 -25.68
C ALA A 48 3.00 2.03 -26.07
N VAL A 49 4.26 2.41 -26.24
CA VAL A 49 5.33 1.41 -26.42
C VAL A 49 5.49 0.59 -25.12
N GLY A 50 5.05 1.19 -23.99
CA GLY A 50 5.24 0.75 -22.60
C GLY A 50 6.69 0.39 -22.33
N ASP A 51 7.53 1.28 -22.83
CA ASP A 51 8.88 1.61 -22.42
C ASP A 51 8.89 2.57 -21.21
N GLY A 52 7.71 3.02 -20.78
CA GLY A 52 7.55 3.98 -19.70
C GLY A 52 7.58 5.43 -20.13
N VAL A 53 7.75 5.74 -21.42
CA VAL A 53 7.90 7.11 -21.91
C VAL A 53 6.54 7.67 -22.33
N ALA A 54 6.13 8.80 -21.75
CA ALA A 54 4.93 9.49 -22.21
C ALA A 54 5.19 10.27 -23.52
N ASP A 55 4.25 10.17 -24.48
CA ASP A 55 4.32 10.84 -25.78
C ASP A 55 4.42 12.36 -25.62
N VAL A 56 5.26 13.04 -26.40
CA VAL A 56 5.49 14.49 -26.37
C VAL A 56 4.21 15.34 -26.39
N ASN A 57 3.12 14.81 -26.95
CA ASN A 57 1.81 15.46 -27.04
C ASN A 57 0.79 14.92 -26.02
N PHE A 58 1.23 14.24 -24.96
CA PHE A 58 0.35 13.69 -23.94
C PHE A 58 -0.57 14.77 -23.38
N ASN A 59 -1.88 14.53 -23.50
CA ASN A 59 -2.91 15.40 -22.96
C ASN A 59 -3.88 14.55 -22.14
N GLY A 60 -3.73 14.64 -20.82
CA GLY A 60 -4.47 13.87 -19.86
C GLY A 60 -4.09 14.32 -18.48
N ILE A 61 -4.84 13.86 -17.48
CA ILE A 61 -4.58 14.25 -16.11
C ILE A 61 -3.35 13.54 -15.54
N ALA A 62 -3.05 12.34 -16.05
CA ALA A 62 -1.89 11.53 -15.72
C ALA A 62 -1.66 10.33 -16.64
N VAL A 63 -0.42 9.82 -16.65
CA VAL A 63 -0.04 8.59 -17.37
C VAL A 63 -0.80 7.36 -16.86
N ILE A 64 -0.97 7.25 -15.54
CA ILE A 64 -1.85 6.28 -14.88
C ILE A 64 -2.85 7.07 -14.06
N ASP A 65 -4.14 6.81 -14.27
CA ASP A 65 -5.26 7.42 -13.56
C ASP A 65 -6.13 6.32 -12.93
N ALA A 66 -6.13 6.30 -11.59
CA ALA A 66 -6.84 5.32 -10.78
C ALA A 66 -8.32 5.68 -10.55
N ASP A 67 -8.72 6.95 -10.75
CA ASP A 67 -10.11 7.41 -10.51
C ASP A 67 -10.51 8.56 -11.47
N PRO A 68 -10.83 8.25 -12.74
CA PRO A 68 -11.03 9.27 -13.76
C PRO A 68 -12.18 10.23 -13.45
N TYR A 69 -11.94 11.52 -13.67
CA TYR A 69 -12.98 12.55 -13.57
C TYR A 69 -13.90 12.53 -14.79
N PHE A 70 -15.20 12.74 -14.54
CA PHE A 70 -16.22 12.83 -15.58
C PHE A 70 -16.97 14.15 -15.50
N LEU A 71 -17.14 14.82 -16.64
CA LEU A 71 -17.88 16.08 -16.72
C LEU A 71 -19.32 15.94 -16.20
N GLY A 72 -19.76 16.94 -15.44
CA GLY A 72 -21.12 17.01 -14.90
C GLY A 72 -21.38 16.06 -13.72
N VAL A 73 -20.36 15.37 -13.22
CA VAL A 73 -20.48 14.52 -12.02
C VAL A 73 -19.56 15.06 -10.94
N SER A 74 -20.16 15.42 -9.80
CA SER A 74 -19.44 15.74 -8.57
C SER A 74 -18.49 14.60 -8.25
N ASN A 75 -17.27 14.93 -7.82
CA ASN A 75 -16.19 13.98 -7.54
C ASN A 75 -16.75 12.71 -6.88
N PRO A 76 -16.62 11.52 -7.50
CA PRO A 76 -17.43 10.36 -7.14
C PRO A 76 -17.36 9.94 -5.67
N ASP A 77 -16.28 10.24 -4.95
CA ASP A 77 -15.96 9.56 -3.69
C ASP A 77 -15.50 10.50 -2.57
N GLY A 78 -16.36 11.40 -2.10
CA GLY A 78 -16.16 12.11 -0.82
C GLY A 78 -16.02 11.20 0.43
N SER A 79 -15.72 9.89 0.28
CA SER A 79 -15.77 8.85 1.29
C SER A 79 -14.72 7.72 1.17
N GLY A 80 -13.75 7.76 0.25
CA GLY A 80 -12.62 6.79 0.24
C GLY A 80 -12.96 5.36 -0.25
N ILE A 81 -13.61 5.23 -1.41
CA ILE A 81 -14.22 3.97 -1.89
C ILE A 81 -13.41 3.20 -2.97
N ASN A 82 -12.13 3.51 -3.26
CA ASN A 82 -11.33 2.68 -4.18
C ASN A 82 -10.51 1.58 -3.46
N TRP A 83 -11.18 0.48 -3.15
CA TRP A 83 -10.57 -0.72 -2.57
C TRP A 83 -10.18 -1.70 -3.69
N TRP A 84 -9.00 -2.32 -3.63
CA TRP A 84 -8.58 -3.41 -4.54
C TRP A 84 -8.49 -3.05 -6.03
N THR A 85 -8.65 -1.77 -6.41
CA THR A 85 -8.73 -1.33 -7.81
C THR A 85 -7.38 -1.07 -8.45
N THR A 86 -6.34 -0.80 -7.64
CA THR A 86 -5.04 -0.32 -8.15
C THR A 86 -3.87 -1.04 -7.49
N ARG A 87 -3.12 -1.78 -8.31
CA ARG A 87 -1.78 -2.29 -8.01
C ARG A 87 -0.86 -1.85 -9.13
N ILE A 88 0.23 -1.18 -8.80
CA ILE A 88 1.26 -0.77 -9.77
C ILE A 88 2.58 -1.34 -9.27
N THR A 89 3.07 -2.37 -9.97
CA THR A 89 4.33 -3.03 -9.66
C THR A 89 5.24 -3.06 -10.89
N SER A 90 6.52 -2.75 -10.69
CA SER A 90 7.59 -2.85 -11.70
C SER A 90 7.26 -2.14 -13.02
N SER A 91 7.34 -0.82 -13.01
CA SER A 91 7.36 0.00 -14.22
C SER A 91 8.37 1.13 -14.06
N ALA A 92 9.28 1.31 -15.01
CA ALA A 92 9.93 2.61 -15.17
C ALA A 92 8.91 3.54 -15.85
N LEU A 93 8.71 4.73 -15.30
CA LEU A 93 7.90 5.81 -15.85
C LEU A 93 8.81 7.01 -16.08
N SER A 94 8.92 7.44 -17.33
CA SER A 94 9.80 8.50 -17.80
C SER A 94 9.00 9.57 -18.54
N GLU A 95 9.12 10.81 -18.08
CA GLU A 95 8.45 11.98 -18.65
C GLU A 95 9.47 12.99 -19.22
N THR A 96 10.70 12.53 -19.55
CA THR A 96 11.86 13.39 -19.84
C THR A 96 11.74 14.29 -21.08
N LEU A 97 10.71 14.12 -21.92
CA LEU A 97 10.52 14.90 -23.16
C LEU A 97 9.29 15.82 -23.15
N LEU A 98 8.63 15.97 -22.00
CA LEU A 98 7.36 16.69 -21.92
C LEU A 98 7.60 18.11 -21.41
N GLN A 99 7.02 19.10 -22.09
CA GLN A 99 6.98 20.48 -21.60
C GLN A 99 5.68 20.79 -20.83
N LYS A 100 4.70 19.86 -20.84
CA LYS A 100 3.33 20.11 -20.35
C LYS A 100 2.67 18.95 -19.60
N SER A 101 3.33 17.80 -19.41
CA SER A 101 2.68 16.68 -18.71
C SER A 101 2.61 16.93 -17.20
N ARG A 102 1.46 16.57 -16.65
CA ARG A 102 1.26 16.36 -15.22
C ARG A 102 1.49 14.86 -14.99
N GLY A 103 2.11 14.54 -13.86
CA GLY A 103 2.62 13.23 -13.47
C GLY A 103 1.73 12.00 -13.55
N CYS A 104 2.08 10.95 -12.81
CA CYS A 104 1.07 9.97 -12.41
C CYS A 104 0.13 10.60 -11.38
N ARG A 105 -1.18 10.42 -11.58
CA ARG A 105 -2.22 10.88 -10.68
C ARG A 105 -2.95 9.67 -10.15
N LEU A 106 -2.79 9.47 -8.86
CA LEU A 106 -3.32 8.35 -8.11
C LEU A 106 -4.34 8.94 -7.17
N ILE A 107 -5.53 9.10 -7.71
CA ILE A 107 -6.64 9.72 -7.03
C ILE A 107 -7.24 8.65 -6.12
N ASN A 108 -7.43 9.02 -4.86
CA ASN A 108 -8.39 8.35 -3.98
C ASN A 108 -8.10 6.85 -3.77
N MET A 109 -6.85 6.47 -3.44
CA MET A 109 -6.55 5.08 -3.07
C MET A 109 -7.16 4.75 -1.69
N GLY A 110 -7.91 3.65 -1.62
CA GLY A 110 -8.41 3.04 -0.39
C GLY A 110 -7.46 1.97 0.18
N PRO A 111 -7.84 1.25 1.24
CA PRO A 111 -7.04 0.15 1.77
C PRO A 111 -6.92 -1.01 0.77
N ALA A 112 -5.97 -1.92 1.03
CA ALA A 112 -5.62 -3.03 0.13
C ALA A 112 -5.19 -2.59 -1.28
N THR A 113 -4.44 -1.48 -1.34
CA THR A 113 -3.80 -0.96 -2.54
C THR A 113 -2.30 -0.77 -2.30
N SER A 114 -1.48 -1.01 -3.33
CA SER A 114 -0.03 -0.90 -3.22
C SER A 114 0.63 -0.37 -4.51
N ILE A 115 1.69 0.41 -4.31
CA ILE A 115 2.62 0.83 -5.36
C ILE A 115 4.01 0.42 -4.92
N ILE A 116 4.64 -0.45 -5.73
CA ILE A 116 5.88 -1.12 -5.35
C ILE A 116 6.85 -1.10 -6.52
N ASN A 117 8.10 -0.70 -6.28
CA ASN A 117 9.18 -0.81 -7.26
C ASN A 117 8.90 -0.03 -8.56
N VAL A 118 8.72 1.29 -8.43
CA VAL A 118 8.41 2.19 -9.56
C VAL A 118 9.41 3.35 -9.58
N ASP A 119 9.96 3.61 -10.76
CA ASP A 119 10.88 4.71 -11.01
C ASP A 119 10.19 5.83 -11.78
N PHE A 120 10.27 7.06 -11.29
CA PHE A 120 9.72 8.27 -11.90
C PHE A 120 10.88 9.17 -12.36
N LYS A 121 11.01 9.38 -13.67
CA LYS A 121 11.99 10.30 -14.27
C LYS A 121 11.28 11.53 -14.83
N MET A 122 11.63 12.70 -14.34
CA MET A 122 10.94 13.96 -14.63
C MET A 122 11.90 15.07 -15.02
N TYR A 123 11.37 16.11 -15.65
CA TYR A 123 12.15 17.29 -16.00
C TYR A 123 12.60 18.06 -14.75
N LYS A 124 13.86 18.52 -14.74
CA LYS A 124 14.58 18.99 -13.54
C LYS A 124 14.66 20.52 -13.41
N ALA A 125 14.19 21.27 -14.40
CA ALA A 125 14.22 22.74 -14.32
C ALA A 125 13.32 23.22 -13.18
N SER A 126 13.68 24.30 -12.51
CA SER A 126 12.89 24.88 -11.41
C SER A 126 11.49 25.35 -11.83
N SER A 127 11.28 25.64 -13.12
CA SER A 127 9.98 26.02 -13.69
C SER A 127 9.13 24.81 -14.14
N THR A 128 9.58 23.58 -13.87
CA THR A 128 8.84 22.38 -14.25
C THR A 128 7.47 22.32 -13.58
N HIS A 129 6.52 21.67 -14.23
CA HIS A 129 5.21 21.34 -13.67
C HIS A 129 5.01 19.83 -13.51
N HIS A 130 6.05 19.03 -13.73
CA HIS A 130 5.97 17.57 -13.64
C HIS A 130 5.80 17.16 -12.18
N GLN A 131 5.06 16.07 -11.97
CA GLN A 131 4.80 15.53 -10.64
C GLN A 131 5.04 14.03 -10.71
N GLY A 132 5.56 13.38 -9.66
CA GLY A 132 5.71 11.93 -9.70
C GLY A 132 4.37 11.28 -9.40
N ILE A 133 3.91 11.50 -8.17
CA ILE A 133 2.58 11.12 -7.69
C ILE A 133 1.77 12.37 -7.39
N TYR A 134 0.55 12.44 -7.89
CA TYR A 134 -0.48 13.39 -7.46
C TYR A 134 -1.65 12.63 -6.83
N MET A 135 -1.95 12.88 -5.56
CA MET A 135 -3.05 12.29 -4.81
C MET A 135 -3.71 13.39 -3.97
N GLU A 136 -4.96 13.69 -4.26
CA GLU A 136 -5.72 14.79 -3.65
C GLU A 136 -6.47 14.38 -2.39
N ASN A 137 -6.86 13.11 -2.28
CA ASN A 137 -7.60 12.53 -1.15
C ASN A 137 -7.51 10.99 -1.16
N GLY A 138 -8.22 10.36 -0.22
CA GLY A 138 -8.50 8.93 -0.15
C GLY A 138 -8.46 8.40 1.28
N SER A 139 -8.46 7.07 1.44
CA SER A 139 -8.28 6.39 2.72
C SER A 139 -7.22 5.30 2.58
N GLY A 140 -5.99 5.77 2.50
CA GLY A 140 -4.89 5.10 1.89
C GLY A 140 -4.32 3.94 2.68
N GLY A 141 -3.43 3.27 1.94
CA GLY A 141 -2.81 2.00 2.26
C GLY A 141 -1.29 2.11 2.26
N PHE A 142 -0.61 1.40 1.35
CA PHE A 142 0.82 1.13 1.44
C PHE A 142 1.61 1.44 0.16
N MET A 143 2.78 2.07 0.25
CA MET A 143 3.71 2.22 -0.89
C MET A 143 5.13 1.87 -0.47
N SER A 144 5.90 1.24 -1.36
CA SER A 144 7.32 1.04 -1.13
C SER A 144 8.20 1.03 -2.37
N ASP A 145 9.50 1.22 -2.16
CA ASP A 145 10.54 1.00 -3.17
C ASP A 145 10.34 1.92 -4.39
N LEU A 146 10.14 3.20 -4.14
CA LEU A 146 9.89 4.18 -5.19
C LEU A 146 11.11 5.06 -5.40
N THR A 147 11.45 5.37 -6.66
CA THR A 147 12.49 6.37 -6.95
C THR A 147 11.94 7.52 -7.79
N PHE A 148 12.35 8.74 -7.47
CA PHE A 148 11.94 9.95 -8.17
C PHE A 148 13.18 10.79 -8.51
N ASP A 149 13.28 11.24 -9.75
CA ASP A 149 14.37 12.11 -10.22
C ASP A 149 13.81 13.29 -11.03
N GLY A 150 13.85 14.50 -10.47
CA GLY A 150 13.28 15.70 -11.06
C GLY A 150 11.88 16.05 -10.54
N GLY A 151 11.19 16.95 -11.25
CA GLY A 151 9.80 17.32 -10.99
C GLY A 151 9.61 18.52 -10.06
N ALA A 152 8.44 19.14 -10.17
CA ALA A 152 7.98 20.17 -9.26
C ALA A 152 7.70 19.53 -7.90
N PHE A 153 7.07 18.36 -7.95
CA PHE A 153 6.82 17.51 -6.81
C PHE A 153 7.31 16.09 -7.12
N GLY A 154 8.15 15.51 -6.25
CA GLY A 154 8.33 14.06 -6.26
C GLY A 154 6.98 13.39 -5.98
N MET A 155 6.37 13.79 -4.86
CA MET A 155 5.02 13.39 -4.48
C MET A 155 4.23 14.61 -4.01
N TRP A 156 3.13 14.94 -4.68
CA TRP A 156 2.04 15.75 -4.13
C TRP A 156 0.98 14.79 -3.63
N ILE A 157 0.98 14.50 -2.33
CA ILE A 157 0.13 13.45 -1.76
C ILE A 157 -0.68 13.97 -0.58
N SER A 158 -1.97 13.66 -0.54
CA SER A 158 -2.89 14.03 0.54
C SER A 158 -4.00 13.01 0.65
N ASN A 159 -4.25 12.54 1.86
CA ASN A 159 -5.11 11.39 2.15
C ASN A 159 -5.41 11.36 3.66
N GLN A 160 -6.44 10.64 4.12
CA GLN A 160 -6.66 10.41 5.55
C GLN A 160 -5.41 9.85 6.23
N GLN A 161 -4.88 8.73 5.72
CA GLN A 161 -3.68 8.09 6.23
C GLN A 161 -2.90 7.35 5.14
N PHE A 162 -1.61 7.14 5.38
CA PHE A 162 -0.77 6.28 4.54
C PHE A 162 0.46 5.78 5.29
N THR A 163 0.95 4.59 4.93
CA THR A 163 2.29 4.13 5.29
C THR A 163 3.16 4.02 4.04
N ILE A 164 4.24 4.78 4.00
CA ILE A 164 5.12 4.87 2.83
C ILE A 164 6.55 4.59 3.28
N ARG A 165 7.24 3.65 2.63
CA ARG A 165 8.61 3.30 3.00
C ARG A 165 9.58 3.10 1.85
N ASN A 166 10.87 3.21 2.11
CA ASN A 166 11.94 2.99 1.12
C ASN A 166 11.71 3.81 -0.15
N VAL A 167 11.73 5.14 -0.01
CA VAL A 167 11.53 6.06 -1.14
C VAL A 167 12.78 6.91 -1.31
N LYS A 168 13.25 7.04 -2.56
CA LYS A 168 14.36 7.92 -2.93
C LYS A 168 13.88 9.06 -3.81
N ILE A 169 14.09 10.30 -3.43
CA ILE A 169 13.70 11.48 -4.22
C ILE A 169 14.92 12.37 -4.45
N THR A 170 15.19 12.70 -5.72
CA THR A 170 16.35 13.51 -6.11
C THR A 170 15.98 14.61 -7.07
N ASN A 171 16.65 15.77 -6.98
CA ASN A 171 16.57 16.85 -7.97
C ASN A 171 15.16 17.44 -8.17
N ALA A 172 14.27 17.32 -7.19
CA ALA A 172 12.92 17.89 -7.23
C ALA A 172 12.91 19.33 -6.69
N VAL A 173 11.93 20.14 -7.08
CA VAL A 173 11.69 21.43 -6.43
C VAL A 173 11.26 21.17 -4.97
N SER A 174 10.12 20.53 -4.77
CA SER A 174 9.72 19.96 -3.47
C SER A 174 9.72 18.43 -3.59
N ALA A 175 10.43 17.72 -2.73
CA ALA A 175 10.43 16.25 -2.80
C ALA A 175 9.04 15.70 -2.44
N ILE A 176 8.48 16.12 -1.30
CA ILE A 176 7.15 15.72 -0.84
C ILE A 176 6.38 16.98 -0.49
N TYR A 177 5.27 17.20 -1.17
CA TYR A 177 4.29 18.24 -0.85
C TYR A 177 3.03 17.59 -0.29
N GLN A 178 2.66 17.98 0.92
CA GLN A 178 1.52 17.40 1.63
C GLN A 178 0.55 18.51 2.04
N LEU A 179 -0.59 18.58 1.34
CA LEU A 179 -1.62 19.57 1.58
C LEU A 179 -2.43 19.23 2.83
N TRP A 180 -2.89 17.98 2.95
CA TRP A 180 -3.65 17.53 4.12
C TRP A 180 -3.43 16.06 4.46
N ASN A 181 -3.60 15.73 5.74
CA ASN A 181 -3.80 14.36 6.22
C ASN A 181 -4.44 14.33 7.61
N TRP A 182 -4.79 13.14 8.09
CA TRP A 182 -5.02 12.90 9.52
C TRP A 182 -3.77 12.30 10.18
N GLY A 183 -3.08 11.36 9.51
CA GLY A 183 -1.84 10.78 10.03
C GLY A 183 -1.06 9.98 8.98
N PHE A 184 0.21 10.31 8.74
CA PHE A 184 1.08 9.58 7.81
C PHE A 184 2.33 9.06 8.52
N THR A 185 2.78 7.87 8.11
CA THR A 185 4.08 7.31 8.50
C THR A 185 4.98 7.19 7.29
N TRP A 186 6.16 7.80 7.39
CA TRP A 186 7.22 7.82 6.40
C TRP A 186 8.45 7.11 6.97
N GLN A 187 8.87 6.00 6.37
CA GLN A 187 10.00 5.21 6.87
C GLN A 187 11.09 5.05 5.80
N ASN A 188 12.35 5.26 6.14
CA ASN A 188 13.45 5.12 5.19
C ASN A 188 13.23 5.96 3.91
N ILE A 189 13.04 7.27 4.10
CA ILE A 189 12.93 8.24 3.02
C ILE A 189 14.31 8.88 2.81
N GLN A 190 14.79 8.84 1.58
CA GLN A 190 16.09 9.34 1.16
C GLN A 190 15.90 10.50 0.20
N ILE A 191 16.12 11.74 0.66
CA ILE A 191 15.95 12.95 -0.15
C ILE A 191 17.32 13.59 -0.41
N SER A 192 17.60 13.95 -1.66
CA SER A 192 18.82 14.70 -1.97
C SER A 192 18.69 15.70 -3.12
N ASN A 193 19.39 16.83 -3.04
CA ASN A 193 19.47 17.84 -4.11
C ASN A 193 18.10 18.46 -4.45
N CYS A 194 17.24 18.67 -3.45
CA CYS A 194 15.94 19.31 -3.65
C CYS A 194 15.95 20.76 -3.14
N GLN A 195 14.97 21.59 -3.51
CA GLN A 195 14.83 22.90 -2.86
C GLN A 195 14.19 22.75 -1.48
N VAL A 196 13.15 21.91 -1.38
CA VAL A 196 12.50 21.53 -0.11
C VAL A 196 12.37 20.01 -0.04
N GLY A 197 12.65 19.43 1.13
CA GLY A 197 12.45 18.00 1.39
C GLY A 197 10.97 17.69 1.62
N PHE A 198 10.50 17.89 2.84
CA PHE A 198 9.07 17.82 3.17
C PHE A 198 8.48 19.22 3.22
N ASP A 199 7.46 19.47 2.44
CA ASP A 199 6.74 20.73 2.34
C ASP A 199 5.30 20.52 2.83
N LEU A 200 5.09 20.84 4.11
CA LEU A 200 3.90 20.46 4.86
C LEU A 200 3.00 21.67 5.08
N HIS A 201 1.81 21.64 4.47
CA HIS A 201 0.78 22.61 4.76
C HIS A 201 0.20 22.31 6.15
N THR A 202 0.28 23.25 7.07
CA THR A 202 -0.12 23.12 8.48
C THR A 202 -0.82 24.39 8.96
N GLY A 203 -1.46 24.35 10.13
CA GLY A 203 -2.13 25.48 10.76
C GLY A 203 -3.66 25.33 10.83
N GLY A 204 -4.22 24.43 10.04
CA GLY A 204 -5.65 24.14 10.00
C GLY A 204 -6.14 23.31 11.19
N LEU A 205 -7.23 23.74 11.83
CA LEU A 205 -7.85 23.06 12.97
C LEU A 205 -9.32 22.69 12.75
N THR A 206 -9.88 23.05 11.59
CA THR A 206 -11.29 22.79 11.24
C THR A 206 -11.36 21.94 9.98
N LEU A 207 -12.54 21.38 9.70
CA LEU A 207 -12.78 20.64 8.46
C LEU A 207 -12.54 21.51 7.22
N ASP A 208 -13.00 22.77 7.26
CA ASP A 208 -12.88 23.71 6.13
C ASP A 208 -11.45 24.18 5.86
N THR A 209 -10.57 24.05 6.86
CA THR A 209 -9.16 24.46 6.78
C THR A 209 -8.22 23.27 6.89
N GLN A 210 -8.68 22.06 6.58
CA GLN A 210 -7.92 20.82 6.76
C GLN A 210 -6.50 20.94 6.17
N SER A 211 -5.52 20.58 7.00
CA SER A 211 -4.09 20.63 6.68
C SER A 211 -3.41 19.34 7.13
N ALA A 212 -2.08 19.21 7.01
CA ALA A 212 -1.34 18.05 7.51
C ALA A 212 -1.40 18.00 9.04
N ALA A 213 -2.26 17.14 9.59
CA ALA A 213 -2.50 17.05 11.02
C ALA A 213 -1.43 16.24 11.76
N GLY A 214 -0.90 15.17 11.15
CA GLY A 214 0.04 14.25 11.80
C GLY A 214 1.03 13.62 10.83
N VAL A 215 2.33 13.75 11.13
CA VAL A 215 3.40 13.17 10.32
C VAL A 215 4.45 12.51 11.21
N LEU A 216 4.70 11.22 11.00
CA LEU A 216 5.85 10.50 11.55
C LEU A 216 6.87 10.28 10.44
N ILE A 217 8.12 10.70 10.66
CA ILE A 217 9.26 10.42 9.78
C ILE A 217 10.29 9.63 10.57
N VAL A 218 10.62 8.43 10.11
CA VAL A 218 11.51 7.51 10.80
C VAL A 218 12.60 6.98 9.88
N ASP A 219 13.81 6.79 10.40
CA ASP A 219 14.95 6.17 9.71
C ASP A 219 15.30 6.80 8.37
N SER A 220 15.20 8.12 8.29
CA SER A 220 15.23 8.86 7.02
C SER A 220 16.43 9.80 6.95
N LYS A 221 16.80 10.21 5.73
CA LYS A 221 17.90 11.13 5.48
C LYS A 221 17.51 12.17 4.46
N ILE A 222 17.83 13.43 4.76
CA ILE A 222 17.66 14.57 3.87
C ILE A 222 19.02 15.23 3.69
N SER A 223 19.47 15.38 2.45
CA SER A 223 20.83 15.85 2.17
C SER A 223 20.93 16.82 1.01
N SER A 224 21.91 17.72 1.02
CA SER A 224 22.16 18.66 -0.09
C SER A 224 20.91 19.41 -0.56
N THR A 225 20.01 19.73 0.37
CA THR A 225 18.68 20.30 0.11
C THR A 225 18.59 21.69 0.72
N GLY A 226 17.83 22.60 0.10
CA GLY A 226 17.63 23.95 0.61
C GLY A 226 17.06 23.95 2.04
N ILE A 227 15.83 23.48 2.17
CA ILE A 227 15.11 23.34 3.45
C ILE A 227 14.77 21.87 3.66
N GLY A 228 15.13 21.30 4.81
CA GLY A 228 14.84 19.90 5.10
C GLY A 228 13.34 19.63 5.22
N ILE A 229 12.69 20.29 6.18
CA ILE A 229 11.25 20.24 6.44
C ILE A 229 10.73 21.67 6.56
N ARG A 230 9.66 22.00 5.83
CA ARG A 230 9.00 23.30 5.87
C ARG A 230 7.56 23.14 6.34
N PHE A 231 7.16 23.97 7.30
CA PHE A 231 5.77 24.16 7.70
C PHE A 231 5.24 25.46 7.11
N SER A 232 4.01 25.45 6.59
CA SER A 232 3.39 26.68 6.07
C SER A 232 3.02 27.70 7.15
N THR A 233 2.93 27.28 8.42
CA THR A 233 2.47 28.13 9.54
C THR A 233 3.37 27.93 10.76
N SER A 234 3.72 29.03 11.44
CA SER A 234 4.46 29.00 12.71
C SER A 234 3.60 28.49 13.87
N GLN A 235 4.16 27.56 14.65
CA GLN A 235 3.49 26.89 15.77
C GLN A 235 4.42 26.85 16.98
N PRO A 236 4.66 27.97 17.69
CA PRO A 236 5.64 28.00 18.77
C PRO A 236 5.11 27.38 20.08
N SER A 237 3.80 27.34 20.30
CA SER A 237 3.21 27.03 21.61
C SER A 237 1.92 26.22 21.59
N SER A 238 1.36 25.90 20.42
CA SER A 238 0.10 25.16 20.29
C SER A 238 0.13 24.22 19.10
N LEU A 239 -0.67 23.15 19.18
CA LEU A 239 -0.79 22.15 18.13
C LEU A 239 -1.67 22.67 16.99
N ALA A 240 -1.13 22.69 15.77
CA ALA A 240 -1.87 22.84 14.52
C ALA A 240 -1.16 22.10 13.37
N GLY A 241 -0.64 20.90 13.66
CA GLY A 241 0.21 20.09 12.78
C GLY A 241 1.29 19.38 13.59
N SER A 242 1.02 18.13 13.94
CA SER A 242 1.92 17.28 14.72
C SER A 242 3.01 16.69 13.84
N ILE A 243 4.26 16.72 14.31
CA ILE A 243 5.35 15.98 13.68
C ILE A 243 6.20 15.25 14.71
N VAL A 244 6.60 14.03 14.35
CA VAL A 244 7.58 13.22 15.07
C VAL A 244 8.69 12.82 14.10
N LEU A 245 9.92 13.16 14.45
CA LEU A 245 11.12 12.66 13.78
C LEU A 245 11.76 11.63 14.70
N ASP A 246 12.10 10.45 14.20
CA ASP A 246 12.82 9.41 14.94
C ASP A 246 13.96 8.88 14.06
N ASN A 247 15.22 9.11 14.46
CA ASN A 247 16.40 8.74 13.67
C ASN A 247 16.37 9.38 12.26
N VAL A 248 16.30 10.71 12.19
CA VAL A 248 16.32 11.47 10.93
C VAL A 248 17.60 12.29 10.82
N ALA A 249 18.36 12.05 9.74
CA ALA A 249 19.63 12.70 9.48
C ALA A 249 19.51 13.85 8.48
N PHE A 250 20.19 14.96 8.77
CA PHE A 250 20.31 16.12 7.89
C PHE A 250 21.78 16.39 7.58
N SER A 251 22.14 16.56 6.30
CA SER A 251 23.54 16.81 5.91
C SER A 251 23.68 17.64 4.63
N GLY A 252 24.49 18.69 4.63
CA GLY A 252 24.60 19.60 3.47
C GLY A 252 23.34 20.43 3.24
N ILE A 253 22.54 20.67 4.28
CA ILE A 253 21.38 21.55 4.19
C ILE A 253 21.86 23.00 4.09
N THR A 254 21.29 23.80 3.18
CA THR A 254 21.81 25.16 2.91
C THR A 254 21.04 26.28 3.61
N THR A 255 19.78 26.07 3.99
CA THR A 255 18.92 27.08 4.62
C THR A 255 18.57 26.71 6.06
N ALA A 256 17.82 25.62 6.26
CA ALA A 256 17.39 25.17 7.59
C ALA A 256 17.00 23.69 7.56
N ASN A 257 17.30 22.94 8.62
CA ASN A 257 16.78 21.58 8.76
C ASN A 257 15.25 21.62 8.89
N ILE A 258 14.74 22.58 9.68
CA ILE A 258 13.30 22.84 9.83
C ILE A 258 13.04 24.34 9.74
N GLN A 259 12.07 24.74 8.92
CA GLN A 259 11.61 26.13 8.76
C GLN A 259 10.09 26.21 8.91
N ASP A 260 9.57 27.34 9.41
CA ASP A 260 8.16 27.70 9.34
C ASP A 260 7.96 29.12 8.77
N SER A 261 6.72 29.63 8.78
CA SER A 261 6.39 30.97 8.27
C SER A 261 7.05 32.13 9.03
N SER A 262 7.59 31.89 10.23
CA SER A 262 8.32 32.88 11.04
C SER A 262 9.84 32.79 10.86
N GLY A 263 10.34 31.75 10.19
CA GLY A 263 11.76 31.57 9.89
C GLY A 263 12.30 30.21 10.34
N THR A 264 13.58 30.18 10.70
CA THR A 264 14.30 28.96 11.06
C THR A 264 13.83 28.41 12.42
N VAL A 265 13.44 27.13 12.44
CA VAL A 265 13.03 26.39 13.65
C VAL A 265 14.15 25.48 14.13
N LEU A 266 14.84 24.82 13.20
CA LEU A 266 16.03 24.02 13.45
C LEU A 266 17.09 24.40 12.42
N ALA A 267 18.23 24.91 12.91
CA ALA A 267 19.32 25.40 12.08
C ALA A 267 19.82 24.32 11.10
N ALA A 268 20.32 24.77 9.95
CA ALA A 268 20.90 23.88 8.94
C ALA A 268 22.06 23.07 9.53
N ASN A 269 22.09 21.76 9.22
CA ASN A 269 23.11 20.82 9.69
C ASN A 269 23.26 20.72 11.21
N ALA A 270 22.26 21.18 11.98
CA ALA A 270 22.20 20.88 13.40
C ALA A 270 22.23 19.36 13.61
N ALA A 271 22.90 18.92 14.68
CA ALA A 271 23.14 17.51 14.96
C ALA A 271 21.82 16.69 14.90
N PRO A 272 21.87 15.43 14.40
CA PRO A 272 20.69 14.61 14.22
C PRO A 272 19.88 14.51 15.50
N VAL A 273 18.56 14.58 15.34
CA VAL A 273 17.68 14.39 16.47
C VAL A 273 17.38 12.91 16.58
N GLY A 274 17.83 12.27 17.66
CA GLY A 274 17.39 10.92 18.00
C GLY A 274 15.86 10.86 17.99
N LYS A 275 15.21 11.81 18.68
CA LYS A 275 13.78 12.10 18.48
C LYS A 275 13.47 13.60 18.56
N TRP A 276 12.73 14.14 17.58
CA TRP A 276 12.24 15.53 17.57
C TRP A 276 10.72 15.55 17.54
N PHE A 277 10.11 16.49 18.25
CA PHE A 277 8.66 16.61 18.33
C PHE A 277 8.23 18.05 18.05
N GLN A 278 7.10 18.20 17.38
CA GLN A 278 6.23 19.37 17.45
C GLN A 278 4.82 18.87 17.75
N GLY A 279 4.29 19.16 18.95
CA GLY A 279 2.96 18.71 19.34
C GLY A 279 2.79 18.52 20.85
N ASN A 280 1.65 17.98 21.24
CA ASN A 280 1.35 17.68 22.64
C ASN A 280 1.98 16.35 23.06
N LEU A 281 2.92 16.39 24.01
CA LEU A 281 3.55 15.23 24.62
C LEU A 281 2.83 14.88 25.92
N TYR A 282 2.50 13.60 26.09
CA TYR A 282 1.91 13.05 27.31
C TYR A 282 2.88 12.04 27.95
N LEU A 283 3.17 12.21 29.24
CA LEU A 283 4.06 11.36 30.04
C LEU A 283 3.34 10.96 31.33
N GLY A 284 2.78 9.74 31.34
CA GLY A 284 1.86 9.32 32.41
C GLY A 284 0.67 10.27 32.48
N SER A 285 0.46 10.90 33.63
CA SER A 285 -0.59 11.91 33.83
C SER A 285 -0.20 13.33 33.45
N SER A 286 1.07 13.59 33.10
CA SER A 286 1.55 14.92 32.74
C SER A 286 1.44 15.18 31.25
N SER A 287 1.09 16.40 30.85
CA SER A 287 1.10 16.82 29.45
C SER A 287 1.80 18.17 29.27
N ARG A 288 2.44 18.35 28.11
CA ARG A 288 3.00 19.64 27.69
C ARG A 288 3.09 19.72 26.18
N TYR A 289 3.04 20.93 25.63
CA TYR A 289 3.47 21.16 24.27
C TYR A 289 5.00 21.06 24.19
N LEU A 290 5.52 20.33 23.22
CA LEU A 290 6.95 20.23 22.93
C LEU A 290 7.19 20.59 21.47
N ARG A 291 8.11 21.52 21.26
CA ARG A 291 8.71 21.83 19.96
C ARG A 291 10.23 21.77 20.10
N GLY A 292 10.82 20.62 19.79
CA GLY A 292 12.24 20.40 20.05
C GLY A 292 12.62 18.94 20.17
N SER A 293 13.90 18.72 20.46
CA SER A 293 14.46 17.40 20.73
C SER A 293 13.89 16.81 22.00
N TYR A 294 13.77 15.48 22.00
CA TYR A 294 13.36 14.69 23.15
C TYR A 294 14.28 13.49 23.29
N THR A 295 14.77 13.28 24.51
CA THR A 295 15.55 12.10 24.88
C THR A 295 14.68 11.27 25.81
N SER A 296 14.25 10.09 25.35
CA SER A 296 13.55 9.14 26.22
C SER A 296 14.55 8.47 27.16
N GLY A 297 14.24 8.38 28.45
CA GLY A 297 15.04 7.62 29.43
C GLY A 297 14.88 6.09 29.36
N GLY A 298 14.38 5.54 28.25
CA GLY A 298 14.11 4.10 28.08
C GLY A 298 15.27 3.32 27.45
N THR A 299 15.17 2.00 27.46
CA THR A 299 16.01 1.12 26.63
C THR A 299 15.72 1.44 25.16
N GLY A 300 16.75 1.48 24.31
CA GLY A 300 16.59 1.80 22.89
C GLY A 300 15.65 0.84 22.14
N ARG A 301 15.57 0.98 20.80
CA ARG A 301 14.73 0.09 19.98
C ARG A 301 15.11 -1.38 20.24
N PRO A 302 14.15 -2.29 20.49
CA PRO A 302 14.45 -3.70 20.71
C PRO A 302 15.23 -4.31 19.53
N ALA A 303 16.33 -5.02 19.81
CA ALA A 303 17.19 -5.63 18.80
C ALA A 303 16.45 -6.59 17.85
N ALA A 304 15.34 -7.18 18.32
CA ALA A 304 14.48 -8.04 17.50
C ALA A 304 13.81 -7.28 16.33
N LEU A 305 13.56 -5.98 16.49
CA LEU A 305 12.79 -5.14 15.56
C LEU A 305 13.64 -4.31 14.58
N VAL A 306 14.96 -4.28 14.77
CA VAL A 306 15.88 -3.43 13.99
C VAL A 306 16.81 -4.24 13.08
N ASP A 307 17.25 -3.64 11.99
CA ASP A 307 18.32 -4.16 11.14
C ASP A 307 19.71 -3.93 11.75
N SER A 308 20.77 -4.33 11.03
CA SER A 308 22.16 -4.17 11.47
C SER A 308 22.61 -2.71 11.60
N ASN A 309 21.85 -1.76 11.04
CA ASN A 309 22.10 -0.32 11.14
C ASN A 309 21.30 0.33 12.29
N GLY A 310 20.49 -0.45 13.02
CA GLY A 310 19.62 0.07 14.08
C GLY A 310 18.32 0.72 13.57
N ASN A 311 18.06 0.67 12.26
CA ASN A 311 16.80 1.10 11.67
C ASN A 311 15.74 0.02 11.89
N PHE A 312 14.45 0.37 11.96
CA PHE A 312 13.40 -0.65 11.97
C PHE A 312 13.51 -1.53 10.73
N PHE A 313 13.49 -2.85 10.94
CA PHE A 313 13.63 -3.82 9.86
C PHE A 313 12.49 -3.66 8.85
N THR A 314 12.82 -3.71 7.57
CA THR A 314 11.83 -3.70 6.49
C THR A 314 12.17 -4.77 5.46
N ARG A 315 11.13 -5.34 4.87
CA ARG A 315 11.25 -6.25 3.73
C ARG A 315 10.12 -5.97 2.75
N SER A 316 10.48 -5.79 1.49
CA SER A 316 9.53 -5.58 0.41
C SER A 316 8.89 -6.88 -0.03
N ARG A 317 7.71 -6.74 -0.65
CA ARG A 317 6.96 -7.89 -1.18
C ARG A 317 7.88 -8.69 -2.11
N PRO A 318 8.13 -9.98 -1.82
CA PRO A 318 8.88 -10.85 -2.72
C PRO A 318 8.19 -10.91 -4.08
N GLN A 319 8.94 -10.72 -5.17
CA GLN A 319 8.44 -10.92 -6.54
C GLN A 319 9.21 -12.02 -7.28
N TYR A 320 10.09 -12.73 -6.58
CA TYR A 320 10.79 -13.92 -7.04
C TYR A 320 11.51 -13.77 -8.40
N GLN A 321 12.04 -12.58 -8.71
CA GLN A 321 12.58 -12.23 -10.05
C GLN A 321 13.77 -13.10 -10.49
N THR A 322 14.46 -13.75 -9.55
CA THR A 322 15.59 -14.64 -9.83
C THR A 322 15.18 -16.10 -10.03
N PHE A 323 13.91 -16.44 -9.78
CA PHE A 323 13.39 -17.80 -9.96
C PHE A 323 12.96 -18.02 -11.41
N LYS A 324 13.17 -19.24 -11.90
CA LYS A 324 12.66 -19.70 -13.19
C LYS A 324 11.20 -20.13 -13.05
N ASP A 325 10.47 -20.10 -14.16
CA ASP A 325 9.11 -20.65 -14.28
C ASP A 325 9.02 -22.11 -13.79
N THR A 326 10.03 -22.93 -14.07
CA THR A 326 10.11 -24.33 -13.59
C THR A 326 10.20 -24.48 -12.08
N GLN A 327 10.42 -23.39 -11.33
CA GLN A 327 10.45 -23.38 -9.86
C GLN A 327 9.10 -22.94 -9.27
N PHE A 328 8.10 -22.68 -10.11
CA PHE A 328 6.73 -22.49 -9.69
C PHE A 328 5.94 -23.77 -9.95
N GLN A 329 5.12 -24.14 -8.98
CA GLN A 329 4.14 -25.21 -9.15
C GLN A 329 2.74 -24.60 -9.13
N SER A 330 1.96 -24.89 -10.17
CA SER A 330 0.55 -24.49 -10.30
C SER A 330 -0.35 -25.40 -9.47
N LEU A 331 -1.23 -24.83 -8.66
CA LEU A 331 -2.25 -25.58 -7.91
C LEU A 331 -3.18 -26.34 -8.87
N MET A 332 -3.62 -25.69 -9.94
CA MET A 332 -4.53 -26.30 -10.92
C MET A 332 -3.86 -27.41 -11.75
N ALA A 333 -2.57 -27.28 -12.07
CA ALA A 333 -1.83 -28.27 -12.87
C ALA A 333 -1.16 -29.37 -12.03
N ALA A 334 -1.17 -29.27 -10.69
CA ALA A 334 -0.54 -30.21 -9.77
C ALA A 334 -1.22 -31.59 -9.69
N GLY A 335 -2.35 -31.81 -10.38
CA GLY A 335 -3.07 -33.07 -10.37
C GLY A 335 -3.85 -33.35 -9.08
N VAL A 336 -3.91 -32.39 -8.16
CA VAL A 336 -4.60 -32.51 -6.86
C VAL A 336 -6.12 -32.30 -6.94
N GLY A 337 -6.62 -31.80 -8.07
CA GLY A 337 -8.05 -31.69 -8.36
C GLY A 337 -8.75 -30.43 -7.83
N ALA A 338 -8.00 -29.42 -7.36
CA ALA A 338 -8.58 -28.13 -6.95
C ALA A 338 -9.36 -27.47 -8.10
N LYS A 339 -10.44 -26.74 -7.75
CA LYS A 339 -11.37 -26.15 -8.72
C LYS A 339 -11.39 -24.63 -8.69
N GLY A 340 -11.30 -24.03 -7.51
CA GLY A 340 -11.34 -22.57 -7.37
C GLY A 340 -12.67 -21.93 -7.85
N ASP A 341 -13.76 -22.70 -7.87
CA ASP A 341 -15.06 -22.30 -8.41
C ASP A 341 -16.00 -21.64 -7.37
N GLY A 342 -15.58 -21.61 -6.10
CA GLY A 342 -16.31 -21.06 -4.96
C GLY A 342 -17.42 -21.97 -4.42
N VAL A 343 -17.50 -23.22 -4.89
CA VAL A 343 -18.55 -24.18 -4.55
C VAL A 343 -17.97 -25.53 -4.14
N SER A 344 -17.07 -26.07 -4.96
CA SER A 344 -16.37 -27.33 -4.69
C SER A 344 -15.50 -27.21 -3.46
N ASP A 345 -15.49 -28.25 -2.63
CA ASP A 345 -14.62 -28.30 -1.45
C ASP A 345 -13.17 -28.62 -1.87
N ASP A 346 -12.34 -27.58 -1.88
CA ASP A 346 -10.93 -27.64 -2.29
C ASP A 346 -9.99 -27.98 -1.12
N THR A 347 -10.52 -28.26 0.08
CA THR A 347 -9.71 -28.47 1.30
C THR A 347 -8.66 -29.56 1.15
N ALA A 348 -9.07 -30.73 0.65
CA ALA A 348 -8.17 -31.88 0.50
C ALA A 348 -7.14 -31.63 -0.62
N ALA A 349 -7.57 -31.04 -1.73
CA ALA A 349 -6.71 -30.72 -2.86
C ALA A 349 -5.62 -29.71 -2.47
N ILE A 350 -5.98 -28.65 -1.75
CA ILE A 350 -5.03 -27.63 -1.31
C ILE A 350 -4.04 -28.20 -0.30
N ASN A 351 -4.50 -28.97 0.71
CA ASN A 351 -3.58 -29.58 1.66
C ASN A 351 -2.62 -30.58 1.00
N ALA A 352 -3.11 -31.38 0.03
CA ALA A 352 -2.25 -32.28 -0.75
C ALA A 352 -1.22 -31.50 -1.58
N PHE A 353 -1.64 -30.41 -2.22
CA PHE A 353 -0.77 -29.55 -3.01
C PHE A 353 0.35 -28.90 -2.19
N ILE A 354 0.02 -28.39 -1.01
CA ILE A 354 1.00 -27.81 -0.10
C ILE A 354 1.95 -28.91 0.39
N ALA A 355 1.42 -30.07 0.82
CA ALA A 355 2.24 -31.17 1.31
C ALA A 355 3.23 -31.71 0.26
N GLN A 356 2.85 -31.77 -1.02
CA GLN A 356 3.73 -32.28 -2.08
C GLN A 356 4.75 -31.26 -2.59
N SER A 357 4.48 -29.95 -2.44
CA SER A 357 5.27 -28.89 -3.11
C SER A 357 6.04 -27.97 -2.16
N SER A 358 5.67 -27.95 -0.87
CA SER A 358 6.35 -27.11 0.13
C SER A 358 7.85 -27.42 0.22
N GLY A 359 8.66 -26.38 0.36
CA GLY A 359 10.12 -26.45 0.37
C GLY A 359 10.77 -26.78 -0.98
N CYS A 360 9.99 -27.14 -2.02
CA CYS A 360 10.50 -27.57 -3.32
C CYS A 360 10.23 -26.54 -4.43
N ALA A 361 9.13 -25.81 -4.35
CA ALA A 361 8.69 -24.84 -5.34
C ALA A 361 7.97 -23.65 -4.69
N ILE A 362 7.82 -22.57 -5.46
CA ILE A 362 6.87 -21.51 -5.15
C ILE A 362 5.49 -21.98 -5.58
N LEU A 363 4.54 -21.97 -4.66
CA LEU A 363 3.19 -22.45 -4.88
C LEU A 363 2.33 -21.33 -5.46
N LEU A 364 2.00 -21.45 -6.74
CA LEU A 364 1.09 -20.54 -7.44
C LEU A 364 -0.35 -20.98 -7.20
N PHE A 365 -1.13 -20.10 -6.58
CA PHE A 365 -2.58 -20.21 -6.50
C PHE A 365 -3.19 -19.37 -7.62
N GLU A 366 -3.71 -20.01 -8.66
CA GLU A 366 -4.40 -19.30 -9.74
C GLU A 366 -5.59 -18.49 -9.21
N ALA A 367 -5.98 -17.46 -9.96
CA ALA A 367 -7.14 -16.64 -9.65
C ALA A 367 -8.39 -17.54 -9.52
N GLY A 368 -9.06 -17.44 -8.37
CA GLY A 368 -10.22 -18.28 -8.08
C GLY A 368 -10.71 -18.07 -6.66
N THR A 369 -11.82 -18.74 -6.33
CA THR A 369 -12.37 -18.82 -4.99
C THR A 369 -12.36 -20.27 -4.54
N TYR A 370 -11.50 -20.59 -3.58
CA TYR A 370 -11.31 -21.93 -3.09
C TYR A 370 -12.12 -22.10 -1.80
N LEU A 371 -13.24 -22.82 -1.89
CA LEU A 371 -14.06 -23.10 -0.71
C LEU A 371 -13.38 -24.18 0.12
N VAL A 372 -13.20 -23.90 1.41
CA VAL A 372 -12.60 -24.83 2.36
C VAL A 372 -13.54 -25.09 3.53
N THR A 373 -13.65 -26.36 3.93
CA THR A 373 -14.49 -26.79 5.05
C THR A 373 -13.68 -27.28 6.25
N ASP A 374 -12.35 -27.34 6.15
CA ASP A 374 -11.44 -27.61 7.25
C ASP A 374 -10.16 -26.77 7.13
N THR A 375 -9.30 -26.86 8.15
CA THR A 375 -8.02 -26.15 8.22
C THR A 375 -7.12 -26.49 7.02
N ILE A 376 -6.58 -25.46 6.38
CA ILE A 376 -5.44 -25.52 5.47
C ILE A 376 -4.16 -25.35 6.29
N TYR A 377 -3.30 -26.36 6.28
CA TYR A 377 -2.02 -26.33 6.97
C TYR A 377 -0.90 -25.89 6.04
N VAL A 378 -0.17 -24.84 6.45
CA VAL A 378 0.98 -24.29 5.74
C VAL A 378 2.24 -24.59 6.58
N PRO A 379 3.06 -25.59 6.20
CA PRO A 379 4.27 -25.92 6.95
C PRO A 379 5.37 -24.85 6.77
N PRO A 380 6.37 -24.80 7.67
CA PRO A 380 7.59 -24.03 7.43
C PRO A 380 8.29 -24.44 6.13
N GLY A 381 8.92 -23.49 5.44
CA GLY A 381 9.52 -23.65 4.12
C GLY A 381 8.59 -23.37 2.95
N THR A 382 7.35 -22.93 3.21
CA THR A 382 6.33 -22.71 2.16
C THR A 382 6.37 -21.29 1.61
N MET A 383 6.44 -21.14 0.29
CA MET A 383 6.27 -19.86 -0.41
C MET A 383 5.02 -19.91 -1.29
N ILE A 384 4.02 -19.07 -1.01
CA ILE A 384 2.74 -19.01 -1.74
C ILE A 384 2.62 -17.66 -2.44
N VAL A 385 2.15 -17.68 -3.68
CA VAL A 385 1.77 -16.48 -4.44
C VAL A 385 0.39 -16.69 -5.08
N GLY A 386 -0.51 -15.73 -4.86
CA GLY A 386 -1.78 -15.67 -5.57
C GLY A 386 -1.67 -14.94 -6.90
N ASP A 387 -2.45 -15.37 -7.89
CA ASP A 387 -2.67 -14.60 -9.11
C ASP A 387 -3.82 -13.61 -8.87
N MET A 388 -3.46 -12.39 -8.43
CA MET A 388 -4.38 -11.27 -8.28
C MET A 388 -5.55 -11.55 -7.33
N PHE A 389 -5.25 -11.73 -6.03
CA PHE A 389 -6.23 -11.93 -4.95
C PHE A 389 -6.96 -13.27 -5.00
N SER A 390 -6.23 -14.35 -5.25
CA SER A 390 -6.72 -15.72 -5.07
C SER A 390 -7.32 -15.88 -3.67
N THR A 391 -8.57 -16.33 -3.62
CA THR A 391 -9.41 -16.22 -2.41
C THR A 391 -9.66 -17.58 -1.78
N ILE A 392 -9.32 -17.75 -0.51
CA ILE A 392 -9.78 -18.88 0.32
C ILE A 392 -11.05 -18.43 1.06
N ILE A 393 -12.14 -19.21 0.92
CA ILE A 393 -13.41 -18.94 1.60
C ILE A 393 -13.77 -20.09 2.55
N ALA A 394 -13.80 -19.81 3.85
CA ALA A 394 -14.19 -20.79 4.84
C ALA A 394 -15.71 -21.00 4.87
N SER A 395 -16.14 -22.26 5.00
CA SER A 395 -17.54 -22.64 5.18
C SER A 395 -17.68 -23.97 5.93
N GLY A 396 -18.90 -24.39 6.25
CA GLY A 396 -19.17 -25.68 6.87
C GLY A 396 -19.07 -25.69 8.40
N SER A 397 -19.54 -26.79 9.01
CA SER A 397 -19.78 -26.92 10.45
C SER A 397 -18.54 -26.81 11.32
N LYS A 398 -17.35 -27.03 10.77
CA LYS A 398 -16.08 -26.93 11.51
C LYS A 398 -15.73 -25.50 11.91
N PHE A 399 -16.35 -24.50 11.29
CA PHE A 399 -16.10 -23.09 11.56
C PHE A 399 -17.30 -22.36 12.19
N THR A 400 -18.34 -23.07 12.64
CA THR A 400 -19.58 -22.41 13.11
C THR A 400 -19.59 -22.07 14.60
N ASP A 401 -18.80 -22.76 15.42
CA ASP A 401 -18.85 -22.64 16.89
C ASP A 401 -17.83 -21.64 17.42
N GLN A 402 -18.30 -20.47 17.85
CA GLN A 402 -17.46 -19.44 18.48
C GLN A 402 -16.85 -19.88 19.82
N ASN A 403 -17.44 -20.86 20.51
CA ASN A 403 -16.93 -21.36 21.79
C ASN A 403 -15.85 -22.43 21.59
N ASN A 404 -15.71 -22.95 20.37
CA ASN A 404 -14.65 -23.87 19.98
C ASN A 404 -14.06 -23.44 18.62
N PRO A 405 -13.41 -22.27 18.56
CA PRO A 405 -12.96 -21.68 17.31
C PRO A 405 -11.82 -22.49 16.68
N ARG A 406 -11.73 -22.48 15.35
CA ARG A 406 -10.75 -23.25 14.57
C ARG A 406 -10.10 -22.41 13.48
N PRO A 407 -8.80 -22.61 13.22
CA PRO A 407 -8.12 -21.91 12.13
C PRO A 407 -8.57 -22.40 10.76
N VAL A 408 -8.86 -21.44 9.88
CA VAL A 408 -9.03 -21.66 8.44
C VAL A 408 -7.68 -21.93 7.82
N ILE A 409 -6.69 -21.07 8.09
CA ILE A 409 -5.29 -21.28 7.72
C ILE A 409 -4.46 -21.38 9.00
N ARG A 410 -3.70 -22.46 9.15
CA ARG A 410 -2.70 -22.64 10.20
C ARG A 410 -1.31 -22.59 9.59
N VAL A 411 -0.52 -21.59 9.97
CA VAL A 411 0.85 -21.40 9.48
C VAL A 411 1.85 -21.90 10.52
N GLY A 412 2.39 -23.09 10.27
CA GLY A 412 3.20 -23.86 11.21
C GLY A 412 2.41 -24.35 12.43
N ASN A 413 3.06 -25.19 13.23
CA ASN A 413 2.63 -25.56 14.58
C ASN A 413 3.33 -24.67 15.62
N PRO A 414 2.78 -24.57 16.85
CA PRO A 414 3.47 -23.87 17.93
C PRO A 414 4.89 -24.40 18.14
N GLY A 415 5.87 -23.48 18.08
CA GLY A 415 7.29 -23.81 18.23
C GLY A 415 8.01 -24.09 16.91
N ASP A 416 7.31 -24.17 15.79
CA ASP A 416 7.94 -24.33 14.48
C ASP A 416 8.79 -23.11 14.13
N ILE A 417 9.99 -23.38 13.61
CA ILE A 417 10.92 -22.38 13.08
C ILE A 417 11.11 -22.66 11.60
N GLY A 418 10.97 -21.63 10.78
CA GLY A 418 11.30 -21.68 9.37
C GLY A 418 10.64 -20.56 8.59
N ASP A 419 10.94 -20.53 7.31
CA ASP A 419 10.58 -19.43 6.43
C ASP A 419 9.18 -19.68 5.84
N VAL A 420 8.32 -18.67 5.85
CA VAL A 420 7.01 -18.72 5.19
C VAL A 420 6.73 -17.39 4.53
N GLU A 421 6.50 -17.43 3.22
CA GLU A 421 6.18 -16.23 2.45
C GLU A 421 4.83 -16.43 1.79
N THR A 422 3.88 -15.52 2.02
CA THR A 422 2.63 -15.52 1.28
C THR A 422 2.38 -14.13 0.72
N SER A 423 2.07 -14.07 -0.58
CA SER A 423 1.61 -12.84 -1.20
C SER A 423 0.35 -13.01 -2.03
N ASP A 424 -0.39 -11.91 -2.20
CA ASP A 424 -1.48 -11.79 -3.17
C ASP A 424 -2.68 -12.72 -2.93
N MET A 425 -2.95 -13.04 -1.65
CA MET A 425 -4.06 -13.90 -1.22
C MET A 425 -5.16 -13.12 -0.49
N VAL A 426 -6.39 -13.60 -0.56
CA VAL A 426 -7.51 -13.11 0.26
C VAL A 426 -8.09 -14.25 1.08
N ILE A 427 -8.36 -13.98 2.36
CA ILE A 427 -9.06 -14.89 3.25
C ILE A 427 -10.42 -14.29 3.57
N THR A 428 -11.47 -15.07 3.40
CA THR A 428 -12.85 -14.68 3.71
C THR A 428 -13.63 -15.85 4.30
N THR A 429 -14.88 -15.61 4.66
CA THR A 429 -15.77 -16.60 5.25
C THR A 429 -17.17 -16.52 4.64
N GLN A 430 -17.88 -17.65 4.64
CA GLN A 430 -19.33 -17.64 4.47
C GLN A 430 -20.04 -17.26 5.77
N GLY A 431 -21.23 -16.65 5.64
CA GLY A 431 -22.14 -16.44 6.76
C GLY A 431 -22.37 -17.74 7.53
N GLY A 432 -22.42 -17.64 8.86
CA GLY A 432 -22.49 -18.80 9.76
C GLY A 432 -21.13 -19.29 10.28
N SER A 433 -20.01 -18.71 9.84
CA SER A 433 -18.66 -19.13 10.26
C SER A 433 -18.16 -18.43 11.54
N ALA A 434 -18.97 -18.39 12.61
CA ALA A 434 -18.67 -17.64 13.84
C ALA A 434 -17.45 -18.16 14.64
N GLY A 435 -17.04 -19.42 14.41
CA GLY A 435 -15.85 -20.04 14.98
C GLY A 435 -14.59 -19.96 14.09
N ALA A 436 -14.63 -19.26 12.95
CA ALA A 436 -13.48 -19.18 12.05
C ALA A 436 -12.39 -18.23 12.58
N ILE A 437 -11.19 -18.76 12.86
CA ILE A 437 -9.96 -17.97 12.97
C ILE A 437 -9.35 -17.90 11.57
N CYS A 438 -9.37 -16.74 10.91
CA CYS A 438 -8.95 -16.65 9.50
C CYS A 438 -7.50 -17.13 9.27
N ILE A 439 -6.57 -16.67 10.11
CA ILE A 439 -5.16 -17.07 10.07
C ILE A 439 -4.68 -17.26 11.51
N GLU A 440 -4.17 -18.45 11.82
CA GLU A 440 -3.39 -18.74 13.02
C GLU A 440 -1.92 -18.81 12.61
N TRP A 441 -1.13 -17.82 13.05
CA TRP A 441 0.28 -17.70 12.70
C TRP A 441 1.17 -18.20 13.85
N ASN A 442 1.70 -19.40 13.72
CA ASN A 442 2.51 -20.04 14.75
C ASN A 442 4.02 -19.99 14.45
N VAL A 443 4.38 -20.05 13.16
CA VAL A 443 5.78 -20.13 12.73
C VAL A 443 6.58 -18.89 13.11
N ARG A 444 7.80 -19.10 13.62
CA ARG A 444 8.83 -18.08 13.75
C ARG A 444 9.79 -18.16 12.57
N GLY A 445 10.15 -17.02 11.99
CA GLY A 445 11.21 -16.96 10.97
C GLY A 445 12.57 -17.46 11.50
N SER A 446 13.43 -17.92 10.59
CA SER A 446 14.75 -18.44 10.93
C SER A 446 15.61 -17.42 11.70
N ASP A 447 16.31 -17.85 12.76
CA ASP A 447 16.93 -16.96 13.76
C ASP A 447 17.96 -15.96 13.21
N ASN A 448 18.57 -16.27 12.06
CA ASN A 448 19.59 -15.43 11.42
C ASN A 448 19.04 -14.52 10.32
N LEU A 449 17.75 -14.61 9.98
CA LEU A 449 17.14 -13.89 8.87
C LEU A 449 15.82 -13.26 9.31
N LYS A 450 15.77 -11.93 9.31
CA LYS A 450 14.54 -11.20 9.62
C LYS A 450 13.60 -11.19 8.42
N GLY A 451 12.30 -11.22 8.71
CA GLY A 451 11.26 -11.10 7.70
C GLY A 451 11.13 -12.30 6.75
N THR A 452 11.70 -13.47 7.08
CA THR A 452 11.51 -14.69 6.28
C THR A 452 10.19 -15.40 6.53
N ALA A 453 9.49 -15.01 7.61
CA ALA A 453 8.12 -15.38 7.90
C ALA A 453 7.26 -14.10 7.77
N GLY A 454 6.45 -13.98 6.72
CA GLY A 454 5.66 -12.76 6.49
C GLY A 454 4.54 -12.87 5.45
N LEU A 455 3.68 -11.86 5.47
CA LEU A 455 2.52 -11.69 4.60
C LEU A 455 2.62 -10.35 3.86
N TRP A 456 2.44 -10.34 2.54
CA TRP A 456 2.47 -9.12 1.72
C TRP A 456 1.31 -9.08 0.75
N ASP A 457 0.51 -8.01 0.77
CA ASP A 457 -0.74 -7.93 0.01
C ASP A 457 -1.64 -9.17 0.24
N VAL A 458 -1.65 -9.65 1.49
CA VAL A 458 -2.56 -10.68 1.98
C VAL A 458 -3.57 -10.01 2.89
N HIS A 459 -4.84 -10.33 2.69
CA HIS A 459 -5.90 -9.56 3.32
C HIS A 459 -7.02 -10.46 3.82
N ILE A 460 -7.59 -10.07 4.96
CA ILE A 460 -8.80 -10.68 5.49
C ILE A 460 -9.97 -9.77 5.12
N ARG A 461 -10.91 -10.27 4.32
CA ARG A 461 -12.10 -9.52 3.88
C ARG A 461 -13.35 -10.29 4.29
N LEU A 462 -13.98 -9.92 5.40
CA LEU A 462 -15.14 -10.64 5.94
C LEU A 462 -16.45 -10.10 5.34
N GLY A 463 -17.10 -10.92 4.52
CA GLY A 463 -18.38 -10.58 3.90
C GLY A 463 -18.29 -9.54 2.79
N GLY A 464 -19.45 -8.97 2.42
CA GLY A 464 -19.56 -7.88 1.46
C GLY A 464 -19.23 -8.25 0.01
N THR A 465 -18.99 -9.53 -0.29
CA THR A 465 -18.61 -10.00 -1.63
C THR A 465 -19.32 -11.27 -2.04
N LYS A 466 -19.38 -11.54 -3.35
CA LYS A 466 -20.03 -12.73 -3.92
C LYS A 466 -19.48 -14.01 -3.28
N GLY A 467 -20.36 -14.98 -3.03
CA GLY A 467 -20.01 -16.26 -2.40
C GLY A 467 -20.00 -16.24 -0.87
N THR A 468 -19.84 -15.08 -0.23
CA THR A 468 -19.80 -14.98 1.25
C THR A 468 -21.17 -15.18 1.91
N LYS A 469 -22.28 -14.96 1.18
CA LYS A 469 -23.64 -14.93 1.78
C LYS A 469 -23.79 -13.92 2.94
N ILE A 470 -22.84 -13.00 3.11
CA ILE A 470 -22.90 -11.86 4.04
C ILE A 470 -23.05 -10.62 3.15
N ASN A 471 -24.29 -10.27 2.86
CA ASN A 471 -24.65 -9.18 1.95
C ASN A 471 -25.89 -8.45 2.48
N SER A 472 -26.27 -7.32 1.88
CA SER A 472 -27.40 -6.52 2.36
C SER A 472 -28.74 -7.26 2.39
N ALA A 473 -28.93 -8.29 1.56
CA ALA A 473 -30.15 -9.11 1.59
C ALA A 473 -30.17 -10.07 2.79
N ASN A 474 -29.03 -10.65 3.14
CA ASN A 474 -28.92 -11.60 4.28
C ASN A 474 -28.58 -10.90 5.60
N CYS A 475 -28.05 -9.68 5.55
CA CYS A 475 -27.56 -8.90 6.68
C CYS A 475 -27.98 -7.42 6.49
N PRO A 476 -29.28 -7.09 6.55
CA PRO A 476 -29.77 -5.72 6.36
C PRO A 476 -29.33 -4.79 7.50
N THR A 477 -29.11 -3.51 7.19
CA THR A 477 -28.97 -2.47 8.22
C THR A 477 -30.31 -2.29 8.93
N THR A 478 -30.34 -2.47 10.24
CA THR A 478 -31.54 -2.30 11.09
C THR A 478 -32.07 -0.88 11.09
#